data_AF-A0A956PR75-F1
#
_entry.id   AF-A0A956PR75-F1
#
_cell.length_a   1.000
_cell.length_b   1.000
_cell.length_c   1.000
_cell.angle_alpha   90.00
_cell.angle_beta   90.00
_cell.angle_gamma   90.00
#
_symmetry.space_group_name_H-M   'P 1'
#
loop_
_entity.id
_entity.type
_entity.pdbx_description
1 polymer ?
#
loop_
_entity_poly.entity_id
_entity_poly.type
_entity_poly.pdbx_seq_one_letter_code
_entity_poly.pdbx_strand_id
1 'polypeptide(L)'
;MNARRKGMVLVITLLISVVITLFLAAAIQLLPTLGHSTVNLHQREQSLQAAQSGLDYARSRLQADPLWRGDDNGLVVDTPEFKVLEDNGNVFGFLTPSDGPPSHFRLRFNFQNDGDPIDDDLPNPAFPIDTEFVCFNNLGAAVTKEQLRAHLVGGSWIIDEDSPVVGNIPRFTASVIVEGYSGRAVETVSPSNPIPAQGLRNSTRTILEAYFSRPGFLAVDSAVMAAANFDAMLLSRGKMTIKSDENSTPARVRTLEKMEVYSNVGSADYEMDPNGEVIVDLGQDFLLNGTSSTTPTADQQSETEQAPHWLKLSYDDVTRAQPSDPNVRAGTYVWRTGGVLEYYPEEYTGTVPTGSGTIINSGDDMLSSGSGAIDLTHSNLRMRIQDNIYVEPQGSVTGFAVIAEDGLIAGLGQRPETFLNDVEEEGIIFSNDNGSIYLQGKIDGGGAVTATGDITFQG
;
A
#
# COMPACT_ATOMS: atom_id res chain seq x y z
N MET A 1 -57.51 -70.04 -45.42
CA MET A 1 -57.28 -68.68 -44.89
C MET A 1 -56.32 -68.59 -43.68
N ASN A 2 -55.57 -69.65 -43.29
CA ASN A 2 -54.80 -69.66 -42.01
C ASN A 2 -53.26 -69.64 -42.14
N ALA A 3 -52.67 -69.80 -43.32
CA ALA A 3 -51.20 -69.76 -43.47
C ALA A 3 -50.63 -68.33 -43.46
N ARG A 4 -51.33 -67.36 -44.08
CA ARG A 4 -50.96 -65.93 -44.10
C ARG A 4 -50.94 -65.30 -42.70
N ARG A 5 -51.90 -65.66 -41.82
CA ARG A 5 -51.94 -65.15 -40.43
C ARG A 5 -50.78 -65.69 -39.58
N LYS A 6 -50.39 -66.95 -39.77
CA LYS A 6 -49.26 -67.57 -39.02
C LYS A 6 -47.91 -67.00 -39.44
N GLY A 7 -47.69 -66.74 -40.73
CA GLY A 7 -46.48 -66.07 -41.22
C GLY A 7 -46.36 -64.61 -40.74
N MET A 8 -47.48 -63.88 -40.71
CA MET A 8 -47.50 -62.49 -40.25
C MET A 8 -47.25 -62.37 -38.74
N VAL A 9 -47.79 -63.29 -37.93
CA VAL A 9 -47.50 -63.35 -36.49
C VAL A 9 -46.02 -63.64 -36.24
N LEU A 10 -45.41 -64.57 -36.98
CA LEU A 10 -43.99 -64.91 -36.84
C LEU A 10 -43.08 -63.74 -37.22
N VAL A 11 -43.41 -62.99 -38.27
CA VAL A 11 -42.67 -61.77 -38.65
C VAL A 11 -42.81 -60.68 -37.58
N ILE A 12 -44.00 -60.49 -37.01
CA ILE A 12 -44.23 -59.49 -35.96
C ILE A 12 -43.47 -59.86 -34.67
N THR A 13 -43.47 -61.12 -34.25
CA THR A 13 -42.69 -61.53 -33.06
C THR A 13 -41.19 -61.40 -33.28
N LEU A 14 -40.67 -61.73 -34.46
CA LEU A 14 -39.25 -61.58 -34.78
C LEU A 14 -38.85 -60.09 -34.83
N LEU A 15 -39.70 -59.24 -35.42
CA LEU A 15 -39.46 -57.81 -35.48
C LEU A 15 -39.50 -57.18 -34.07
N ILE A 16 -40.45 -57.59 -33.23
CA ILE A 16 -40.51 -57.16 -31.83
C ILE A 16 -39.29 -57.66 -31.05
N SER A 17 -38.81 -58.90 -31.26
CA SER A 17 -37.65 -59.41 -30.54
C SER A 17 -36.37 -58.67 -30.93
N VAL A 18 -36.20 -58.33 -32.21
CA VAL A 18 -35.07 -57.53 -32.72
C VAL A 18 -35.11 -56.12 -32.14
N VAL A 19 -36.30 -55.49 -32.10
CA VAL A 19 -36.46 -54.15 -31.51
C VAL A 19 -36.14 -54.18 -30.01
N ILE A 20 -36.60 -55.18 -29.26
CA ILE A 20 -36.31 -55.32 -27.82
C ILE A 20 -34.80 -55.53 -27.59
N THR A 21 -34.13 -56.36 -28.39
CA THR A 21 -32.68 -56.56 -28.25
C THR A 21 -31.87 -55.32 -28.60
N LEU A 22 -32.30 -54.54 -29.60
CA LEU A 22 -31.70 -53.26 -29.93
C LEU A 22 -31.87 -52.23 -28.80
N PHE A 23 -33.05 -52.14 -28.19
CA PHE A 23 -33.28 -51.27 -27.04
C PHE A 23 -32.47 -51.70 -25.81
N LEU A 24 -32.33 -53.00 -25.57
CA LEU A 24 -31.52 -53.52 -24.47
C LEU A 24 -30.02 -53.23 -24.69
N ALA A 25 -29.52 -53.40 -25.92
CA ALA A 25 -28.14 -53.07 -26.28
C ALA A 25 -27.85 -51.57 -26.15
N ALA A 26 -28.78 -50.71 -26.59
CA ALA A 26 -28.66 -49.26 -26.45
C ALA A 26 -28.69 -48.82 -24.97
N ALA A 27 -29.57 -49.42 -24.14
CA ALA A 27 -29.63 -49.13 -22.71
C ALA A 27 -28.34 -49.54 -21.98
N ILE A 28 -27.78 -50.70 -22.32
CA ILE A 28 -26.49 -51.17 -21.77
C ILE A 28 -25.34 -50.23 -22.18
N GLN A 29 -25.38 -49.64 -23.38
CA GLN A 29 -24.38 -48.67 -23.83
C GLN A 29 -24.53 -47.26 -23.22
N LEU A 30 -25.74 -46.88 -22.79
CA LEU A 30 -26.04 -45.56 -22.19
C LEU A 30 -25.82 -45.52 -20.65
N LEU A 31 -25.88 -46.66 -19.96
CA LEU A 31 -25.65 -46.74 -18.51
C LEU A 31 -24.25 -46.24 -18.06
N PRO A 32 -23.14 -46.55 -18.76
CA PRO A 32 -21.82 -46.01 -18.43
C PRO A 32 -21.79 -44.48 -18.53
N THR A 33 -22.39 -43.91 -19.57
CA THR A 33 -22.33 -42.45 -19.83
C THR A 33 -23.04 -41.62 -18.75
N LEU A 34 -24.13 -42.15 -18.17
CA LEU A 34 -24.84 -41.48 -17.07
C LEU A 34 -24.06 -41.54 -15.75
N GLY A 35 -23.42 -42.68 -15.45
CA GLY A 35 -22.56 -42.82 -14.27
C GLY A 35 -21.29 -41.97 -14.34
N HIS A 36 -20.69 -41.81 -15.52
CA HIS A 36 -19.54 -40.92 -15.69
C HIS A 36 -19.91 -39.44 -15.55
N SER A 37 -21.11 -39.03 -16.00
CA SER A 37 -21.55 -37.63 -15.84
C SER A 37 -21.79 -37.23 -14.38
N THR A 38 -22.35 -38.12 -13.55
CA THR A 38 -22.62 -37.83 -12.13
C THR A 38 -21.33 -37.80 -11.31
N VAL A 39 -20.38 -38.70 -11.58
CA VAL A 39 -19.06 -38.70 -10.93
C VAL A 39 -18.28 -37.44 -11.26
N ASN A 40 -18.31 -36.98 -12.52
CA ASN A 40 -17.62 -35.74 -12.93
C ASN A 40 -18.24 -34.49 -12.29
N LEU A 41 -19.57 -34.44 -12.12
CA LEU A 41 -20.24 -33.35 -11.43
C LEU A 41 -19.87 -33.32 -9.94
N HIS A 42 -19.92 -34.46 -9.26
CA HIS A 42 -19.58 -34.55 -7.84
C HIS A 42 -18.11 -34.18 -7.59
N GLN A 43 -17.19 -34.65 -8.43
CA GLN A 43 -15.78 -34.26 -8.34
C GLN A 43 -15.58 -32.75 -8.58
N ARG A 44 -16.33 -32.16 -9.52
CA ARG A 44 -16.25 -30.72 -9.75
C ARG A 44 -16.75 -29.92 -8.56
N GLU A 45 -17.91 -30.26 -8.00
CA GLU A 45 -18.43 -29.63 -6.77
C GLU A 45 -17.42 -29.73 -5.62
N GLN A 46 -16.80 -30.91 -5.45
CA GLN A 46 -15.79 -31.11 -4.43
C GLN A 46 -14.52 -30.28 -4.65
N SER A 47 -14.02 -30.18 -5.89
CA SER A 47 -12.87 -29.33 -6.20
C SER A 47 -13.16 -27.85 -5.98
N LEU A 48 -14.41 -27.42 -6.22
CA LEU A 48 -14.85 -26.06 -5.93
C LEU A 48 -14.90 -25.81 -4.42
N GLN A 49 -15.44 -26.75 -3.64
CA GLN A 49 -15.46 -26.65 -2.19
C GLN A 49 -14.04 -26.55 -1.61
N ALA A 50 -13.09 -27.34 -2.13
CA ALA A 50 -11.70 -27.24 -1.71
C ALA A 50 -11.10 -25.86 -2.01
N ALA A 51 -11.35 -25.31 -3.20
CA ALA A 51 -10.90 -23.97 -3.56
C ALA A 51 -11.54 -22.89 -2.66
N GLN A 52 -12.83 -23.02 -2.34
CA GLN A 52 -13.53 -22.12 -1.41
C GLN A 52 -12.94 -22.18 0.00
N SER A 53 -12.65 -23.39 0.52
CA SER A 53 -11.98 -23.54 1.81
C SER A 53 -10.59 -22.91 1.83
N GLY A 54 -9.84 -22.98 0.73
CA GLY A 54 -8.56 -22.28 0.61
C GLY A 54 -8.70 -20.76 0.58
N LEU A 55 -9.75 -20.23 -0.05
CA LEU A 55 -10.07 -18.81 -0.01
C LEU A 55 -10.48 -18.35 1.39
N ASP A 56 -11.30 -19.12 2.10
CA ASP A 56 -11.70 -18.81 3.47
C ASP A 56 -10.51 -18.86 4.43
N TYR A 57 -9.59 -19.81 4.23
CA TYR A 57 -8.32 -19.87 4.96
C TYR A 57 -7.49 -18.60 4.72
N ALA A 58 -7.22 -18.25 3.46
CA ALA A 58 -6.46 -17.06 3.10
C ALA A 58 -7.10 -15.79 3.64
N ARG A 59 -8.44 -15.67 3.55
CA ARG A 59 -9.18 -14.56 4.14
C ARG A 59 -8.95 -14.46 5.64
N SER A 60 -9.06 -15.56 6.38
CA SER A 60 -8.85 -15.57 7.83
C SER A 60 -7.43 -15.15 8.19
N ARG A 61 -6.43 -15.60 7.43
CA ARG A 61 -5.03 -15.21 7.63
C ARG A 61 -4.82 -13.72 7.34
N LEU A 62 -5.29 -13.22 6.20
CA LEU A 62 -5.20 -11.80 5.83
C LEU A 62 -5.97 -10.87 6.78
N GLN A 63 -7.03 -11.37 7.42
CA GLN A 63 -7.75 -10.63 8.47
C GLN A 63 -6.97 -10.54 9.78
N ALA A 64 -6.20 -11.57 10.13
CA ALA A 64 -5.38 -11.60 11.33
C ALA A 64 -4.05 -10.83 11.14
N ASP A 65 -3.44 -10.98 9.96
CA ASP A 65 -2.20 -10.34 9.56
C ASP A 65 -2.30 -9.86 8.10
N PRO A 66 -2.43 -8.54 7.86
CA PRO A 66 -2.46 -7.97 6.52
C PRO A 66 -1.19 -8.19 5.70
N LEU A 67 -0.06 -8.55 6.31
CA LEU A 67 1.21 -8.81 5.61
C LEU A 67 1.40 -10.30 5.29
N TRP A 68 0.51 -11.16 5.76
CA TRP A 68 0.62 -12.61 5.57
C TRP A 68 0.74 -12.98 4.10
N ARG A 69 1.72 -13.85 3.80
CA ARG A 69 2.01 -14.32 2.46
C ARG A 69 2.28 -15.83 2.40
N GLY A 70 1.83 -16.59 3.41
CA GLY A 70 2.01 -18.04 3.45
C GLY A 70 3.39 -18.49 3.97
N ASP A 71 4.00 -17.68 4.83
CA ASP A 71 5.40 -17.78 5.27
C ASP A 71 5.58 -18.21 6.74
N ASP A 72 4.54 -18.77 7.39
CA ASP A 72 4.66 -19.33 8.75
C ASP A 72 5.55 -20.61 8.81
N ASN A 73 5.85 -21.23 7.66
CA ASN A 73 6.84 -22.30 7.50
C ASN A 73 6.63 -23.52 8.41
N GLY A 74 5.52 -24.22 8.20
CA GLY A 74 5.22 -25.48 8.88
C GLY A 74 3.75 -25.88 8.80
N LEU A 75 3.39 -26.91 9.58
CA LEU A 75 2.01 -27.34 9.75
C LEU A 75 1.28 -26.38 10.70
N VAL A 76 0.53 -25.44 10.14
CA VAL A 76 -0.13 -24.34 10.87
C VAL A 76 -1.53 -24.72 11.34
N VAL A 77 -2.20 -25.63 10.64
CA VAL A 77 -3.47 -26.24 11.08
C VAL A 77 -3.29 -27.76 11.08
N ASP A 78 -3.57 -28.40 12.21
CA ASP A 78 -3.47 -29.85 12.37
C ASP A 78 -4.71 -30.42 13.07
N THR A 79 -5.80 -30.53 12.31
CA THR A 79 -7.00 -31.27 12.75
C THR A 79 -7.18 -32.54 11.92
N PRO A 80 -7.93 -33.55 12.41
CA PRO A 80 -8.14 -34.79 11.65
C PRO A 80 -8.81 -34.60 10.29
N GLU A 81 -9.72 -33.62 10.18
CA GLU A 81 -10.51 -33.39 8.96
C GLU A 81 -9.94 -32.27 8.08
N PHE A 82 -9.10 -31.40 8.65
CA PHE A 82 -8.52 -30.27 7.96
C PHE A 82 -7.09 -29.98 8.43
N LYS A 83 -6.15 -29.94 7.48
CA LYS A 83 -4.75 -29.59 7.73
C LYS A 83 -4.27 -28.54 6.75
N VAL A 84 -3.38 -27.67 7.19
CA VAL A 84 -2.73 -26.67 6.33
C VAL A 84 -1.25 -26.64 6.60
N LEU A 85 -0.46 -26.77 5.53
CA LEU A 85 0.98 -26.60 5.49
C LEU A 85 1.30 -25.28 4.78
N GLU A 86 2.11 -24.44 5.41
CA GLU A 86 2.73 -23.26 4.81
C GLU A 86 4.23 -23.52 4.61
N ASP A 87 4.77 -23.13 3.46
CA ASP A 87 6.16 -23.36 3.07
C ASP A 87 6.62 -22.22 2.17
N ASN A 88 7.23 -21.22 2.80
CA ASN A 88 7.85 -20.03 2.21
C ASN A 88 6.98 -19.36 1.13
N GLY A 89 5.69 -19.22 1.38
CA GLY A 89 4.73 -18.61 0.48
C GLY A 89 3.96 -19.57 -0.42
N ASN A 90 4.26 -20.86 -0.38
CA ASN A 90 3.39 -21.91 -0.87
C ASN A 90 2.50 -22.43 0.24
N VAL A 91 1.22 -22.62 -0.03
CA VAL A 91 0.25 -23.09 0.97
C VAL A 91 -0.52 -24.27 0.42
N PHE A 92 -0.66 -25.30 1.24
CA PHE A 92 -1.30 -26.56 0.89
C PHE A 92 -2.36 -26.93 1.93
N GLY A 93 -3.61 -27.07 1.50
CA GLY A 93 -4.72 -27.51 2.32
C GLY A 93 -5.10 -28.96 2.04
N PHE A 94 -5.34 -29.73 3.10
CA PHE A 94 -5.77 -31.12 3.03
C PHE A 94 -7.12 -31.24 3.71
N LEU A 95 -8.14 -31.60 2.95
CA LEU A 95 -9.49 -31.82 3.46
C LEU A 95 -9.78 -33.32 3.40
N THR A 96 -9.98 -33.92 4.57
CA THR A 96 -10.33 -35.34 4.74
C THR A 96 -11.62 -35.45 5.53
N PRO A 97 -12.79 -35.23 4.88
CA PRO A 97 -14.08 -35.33 5.55
C PRO A 97 -14.26 -36.72 6.16
N SER A 98 -14.95 -36.82 7.29
CA SER A 98 -15.25 -38.09 7.95
C SER A 98 -16.14 -39.04 7.11
N ASP A 99 -16.91 -38.50 6.16
CA ASP A 99 -17.82 -39.25 5.29
C ASP A 99 -17.71 -38.81 3.82
N GLY A 100 -16.50 -38.72 3.28
CA GLY A 100 -16.30 -38.33 1.89
C GLY A 100 -14.87 -38.56 1.36
N PRO A 101 -14.68 -38.52 0.03
CA PRO A 101 -13.35 -38.58 -0.55
C PRO A 101 -12.50 -37.37 -0.10
N PRO A 102 -11.17 -37.49 -0.07
CA PRO A 102 -10.31 -36.35 0.22
C PRO A 102 -10.36 -35.31 -0.90
N SER A 103 -10.09 -34.07 -0.54
CA SER A 103 -9.86 -32.97 -1.47
C SER A 103 -8.71 -32.10 -0.99
N HIS A 104 -8.17 -31.30 -1.89
CA HIS A 104 -6.93 -30.57 -1.66
C HIS A 104 -7.03 -29.18 -2.27
N PHE A 105 -6.42 -28.19 -1.64
CA PHE A 105 -6.19 -26.90 -2.29
C PHE A 105 -4.74 -26.49 -2.20
N ARG A 106 -4.33 -25.63 -3.12
CA ARG A 106 -3.04 -24.95 -3.06
C ARG A 106 -3.16 -23.51 -3.53
N LEU A 107 -2.30 -22.65 -2.99
CA LEU A 107 -2.09 -21.27 -3.42
C LEU A 107 -0.61 -20.93 -3.28
N ARG A 108 -0.15 -19.96 -4.06
CA ARG A 108 1.27 -19.65 -4.24
C ARG A 108 1.46 -18.14 -4.23
N PHE A 109 2.16 -17.60 -3.24
CA PHE A 109 2.74 -16.26 -3.27
C PHE A 109 4.19 -16.27 -3.77
N ASN A 110 4.89 -17.40 -3.60
CA ASN A 110 6.31 -17.49 -3.87
C ASN A 110 6.66 -17.37 -5.37
N PHE A 111 7.67 -16.62 -5.75
CA PHE A 111 8.09 -16.40 -7.14
C PHE A 111 8.95 -17.53 -7.71
N GLN A 112 9.54 -18.35 -6.84
CA GLN A 112 10.34 -19.55 -7.14
C GLN A 112 11.53 -19.26 -8.05
N ASN A 113 12.15 -18.09 -7.90
CA ASN A 113 13.11 -17.54 -8.87
C ASN A 113 14.56 -17.45 -8.37
N ASP A 114 14.88 -18.02 -7.21
CA ASP A 114 16.26 -18.14 -6.69
C ASP A 114 17.03 -16.78 -6.62
N GLY A 115 16.34 -15.66 -6.31
CA GLY A 115 16.97 -14.35 -6.13
C GLY A 115 17.23 -13.58 -7.43
N ASP A 116 16.34 -13.73 -8.41
CA ASP A 116 16.25 -12.90 -9.61
C ASP A 116 15.97 -11.41 -9.25
N PRO A 117 16.37 -10.41 -10.07
CA PRO A 117 16.05 -8.99 -9.86
C PRO A 117 14.61 -8.66 -9.45
N ILE A 118 13.61 -9.40 -9.96
CA ILE A 118 12.21 -9.26 -9.52
C ILE A 118 11.97 -10.26 -8.38
N ASP A 119 12.26 -9.86 -7.15
CA ASP A 119 12.16 -10.74 -5.98
C ASP A 119 10.86 -10.49 -5.19
N ASP A 120 10.35 -11.55 -4.56
CA ASP A 120 9.26 -11.48 -3.59
C ASP A 120 9.76 -11.48 -2.14
N ASP A 121 11.07 -11.45 -1.93
CA ASP A 121 11.75 -11.50 -0.64
C ASP A 121 11.36 -12.76 0.16
N LEU A 122 11.11 -13.88 -0.53
CA LEU A 122 10.81 -15.17 0.08
C LEU A 122 11.87 -16.22 -0.32
N PRO A 123 12.38 -17.03 0.63
CA PRO A 123 13.20 -18.19 0.27
C PRO A 123 12.44 -19.16 -0.62
N ASN A 124 13.14 -19.86 -1.52
CA ASN A 124 12.49 -20.88 -2.32
C ASN A 124 11.88 -22.01 -1.46
N PRO A 125 10.65 -22.46 -1.77
CA PRO A 125 9.92 -23.43 -0.98
C PRO A 125 10.49 -24.84 -1.16
N ALA A 126 10.35 -25.69 -0.13
CA ALA A 126 10.71 -27.10 -0.23
C ALA A 126 9.80 -27.88 -1.19
N PHE A 127 8.55 -27.45 -1.33
CA PHE A 127 7.56 -28.02 -2.22
C PHE A 127 7.10 -26.97 -3.26
N PRO A 128 7.75 -26.90 -4.43
CA PRO A 128 7.37 -25.95 -5.47
C PRO A 128 6.00 -26.29 -6.07
N ILE A 129 5.23 -25.25 -6.40
CA ILE A 129 3.94 -25.34 -7.07
C ILE A 129 4.11 -25.00 -8.55
N ASP A 130 3.94 -26.02 -9.39
CA ASP A 130 3.97 -25.90 -10.85
C ASP A 130 2.64 -25.34 -11.38
N THR A 131 2.59 -24.02 -11.56
CA THR A 131 1.40 -23.29 -12.03
C THR A 131 1.79 -21.88 -12.50
N GLU A 132 1.03 -21.34 -13.46
CA GLU A 132 1.17 -19.94 -13.90
C GLU A 132 0.60 -18.92 -12.89
N PHE A 133 -0.24 -19.39 -11.96
CA PHE A 133 -0.98 -18.53 -11.05
C PHE A 133 -0.19 -18.20 -9.79
N VAL A 134 0.02 -16.91 -9.56
CA VAL A 134 0.69 -16.37 -8.38
C VAL A 134 -0.26 -15.38 -7.69
N CYS A 135 -0.33 -15.50 -6.37
CA CYS A 135 -1.04 -14.62 -5.46
C CYS A 135 -0.14 -13.44 -5.11
N PHE A 136 -0.76 -12.32 -4.78
CA PHE A 136 -0.03 -11.10 -4.47
C PHE A 136 -0.70 -10.41 -3.30
N ASN A 137 0.07 -10.15 -2.25
CA ASN A 137 -0.40 -9.36 -1.13
C ASN A 137 0.07 -7.91 -1.27
N ASN A 138 -0.85 -7.01 -1.62
CA ASN A 138 -0.62 -5.57 -1.67
C ASN A 138 -1.43 -4.81 -0.60
N LEU A 139 -1.87 -5.50 0.47
CA LEU A 139 -2.65 -4.90 1.56
C LEU A 139 -1.86 -3.86 2.37
N GLY A 140 -0.53 -4.00 2.45
CA GLY A 140 0.36 -3.10 3.17
C GLY A 140 0.87 -1.91 2.35
N ALA A 141 0.75 -1.93 1.02
CA ALA A 141 1.35 -0.91 0.17
C ALA A 141 0.33 0.15 -0.29
N ALA A 142 0.81 1.40 -0.34
CA ALA A 142 0.05 2.56 -0.83
C ALA A 142 0.16 2.75 -2.35
N VAL A 143 0.94 1.91 -3.04
CA VAL A 143 1.16 1.94 -4.48
C VAL A 143 0.49 0.76 -5.17
N THR A 144 0.10 0.92 -6.43
CA THR A 144 -0.36 -0.19 -7.28
C THR A 144 0.83 -1.09 -7.65
N LYS A 145 0.59 -2.40 -7.74
CA LYS A 145 1.58 -3.38 -8.22
C LYS A 145 1.08 -4.08 -9.48
N GLU A 146 2.00 -4.46 -10.36
CA GLU A 146 1.66 -5.30 -11.51
C GLU A 146 1.28 -6.71 -11.06
N GLN A 147 0.22 -7.26 -11.65
CA GLN A 147 -0.14 -8.67 -11.49
C GLN A 147 0.56 -9.47 -12.57
N LEU A 148 1.58 -10.22 -12.17
CA LEU A 148 2.35 -11.09 -13.08
C LEU A 148 1.78 -12.51 -13.11
N ARG A 149 2.04 -13.24 -14.18
CA ARG A 149 1.88 -14.70 -14.24
C ARG A 149 3.24 -15.36 -14.37
N ALA A 150 3.40 -16.50 -13.71
CA ALA A 150 4.62 -17.29 -13.85
C ALA A 150 4.69 -17.91 -15.25
N HIS A 151 5.89 -18.07 -15.77
CA HIS A 151 6.15 -18.74 -17.04
C HIS A 151 7.20 -19.84 -16.88
N LEU A 152 7.34 -20.67 -17.91
CA LEU A 152 8.17 -21.87 -17.86
C LEU A 152 9.62 -21.56 -18.22
N VAL A 153 10.52 -21.69 -17.24
CA VAL A 153 11.97 -21.58 -17.43
C VAL A 153 12.63 -22.84 -16.91
N GLY A 154 13.38 -23.54 -17.77
CA GLY A 154 14.08 -24.77 -17.36
C GLY A 154 13.18 -25.92 -16.87
N GLY A 155 11.86 -25.84 -17.10
CA GLY A 155 10.87 -26.80 -16.60
C GLY A 155 10.22 -26.40 -15.26
N SER A 156 10.61 -25.28 -14.67
CA SER A 156 10.03 -24.70 -13.47
C SER A 156 9.15 -23.50 -13.83
N TRP A 157 8.07 -23.30 -13.08
CA TRP A 157 7.24 -22.10 -13.20
C TRP A 157 7.79 -21.00 -12.31
N ILE A 158 8.34 -19.94 -12.88
CA ILE A 158 8.99 -18.85 -12.14
C ILE A 158 8.43 -17.49 -12.52
N ILE A 159 8.67 -16.50 -11.67
CA ILE A 159 8.50 -15.07 -11.98
C ILE A 159 9.90 -14.44 -12.14
N ASP A 160 10.17 -13.92 -13.32
CA ASP A 160 11.35 -13.12 -13.69
C ASP A 160 10.95 -11.91 -14.57
N GLU A 161 11.92 -11.20 -15.13
CA GLU A 161 11.74 -10.05 -16.03
C GLU A 161 10.92 -10.32 -17.31
N ASP A 162 10.82 -11.57 -17.76
CA ASP A 162 10.07 -11.97 -18.96
C ASP A 162 8.61 -12.34 -18.63
N SER A 163 8.23 -12.28 -17.35
CA SER A 163 6.90 -12.67 -16.89
C SER A 163 5.80 -11.75 -17.44
N PRO A 164 4.71 -12.30 -18.01
CA PRO A 164 3.65 -11.48 -18.56
C PRO A 164 2.83 -10.77 -17.47
N VAL A 165 2.67 -9.46 -17.63
CA VAL A 165 1.71 -8.64 -16.87
C VAL A 165 0.30 -8.90 -17.38
N VAL A 166 -0.59 -9.35 -16.49
CA VAL A 166 -2.00 -9.64 -16.82
C VAL A 166 -2.99 -8.62 -16.28
N GLY A 167 -2.53 -7.72 -15.42
CA GLY A 167 -3.36 -6.68 -14.82
C GLY A 167 -2.61 -5.94 -13.73
N ASN A 168 -3.36 -5.16 -12.95
CA ASN A 168 -2.84 -4.39 -11.83
C ASN A 168 -3.57 -4.78 -10.54
N ILE A 169 -2.83 -4.74 -9.44
CA ILE A 169 -3.32 -4.96 -8.10
C ILE A 169 -3.34 -3.59 -7.42
N PRO A 170 -4.54 -3.03 -7.21
CA PRO A 170 -4.66 -1.73 -6.57
C PRO A 170 -3.98 -1.70 -5.20
N ARG A 171 -3.63 -0.50 -4.73
CA ARG A 171 -3.22 -0.28 -3.35
C ARG A 171 -4.20 -0.92 -2.36
N PHE A 172 -3.69 -1.38 -1.22
CA PHE A 172 -4.46 -2.00 -0.14
C PHE A 172 -5.35 -3.18 -0.56
N THR A 173 -4.93 -3.94 -1.58
CA THR A 173 -5.66 -5.10 -2.11
C THR A 173 -4.76 -6.34 -2.15
N ALA A 174 -5.26 -7.51 -1.76
CA ALA A 174 -4.62 -8.78 -2.06
C ALA A 174 -5.36 -9.49 -3.20
N SER A 175 -4.62 -10.02 -4.17
CA SER A 175 -5.13 -10.98 -5.15
C SER A 175 -4.76 -12.38 -4.69
N VAL A 176 -5.77 -13.20 -4.38
CA VAL A 176 -5.58 -14.58 -3.91
C VAL A 176 -6.18 -15.52 -4.94
N ILE A 177 -5.34 -16.41 -5.45
CA ILE A 177 -5.70 -17.43 -6.43
C ILE A 177 -5.52 -18.80 -5.81
N VAL A 178 -6.62 -19.55 -5.73
CA VAL A 178 -6.65 -20.86 -5.10
C VAL A 178 -7.01 -21.91 -6.15
N GLU A 179 -6.19 -22.94 -6.21
CA GLU A 179 -6.47 -24.13 -7.00
C GLU A 179 -7.01 -25.24 -6.11
N GLY A 180 -8.25 -25.66 -6.33
CA GLY A 180 -8.87 -26.81 -5.67
C GLY A 180 -8.80 -28.06 -6.53
N TYR A 181 -8.53 -29.20 -5.89
CA TYR A 181 -8.34 -30.50 -6.51
C TYR A 181 -9.22 -31.57 -5.83
N SER A 182 -9.76 -32.46 -6.66
CA SER A 182 -10.48 -33.65 -6.22
C SER A 182 -10.18 -34.85 -7.12
N GLY A 183 -10.57 -36.05 -6.68
CA GLY A 183 -10.38 -37.29 -7.42
C GLY A 183 -9.14 -38.08 -6.97
N ARG A 184 -8.72 -39.06 -7.76
CA ARG A 184 -7.73 -40.04 -7.30
C ARG A 184 -6.34 -39.47 -7.04
N ALA A 185 -6.02 -38.34 -7.67
CA ALA A 185 -4.71 -37.70 -7.53
C ALA A 185 -4.46 -37.10 -6.14
N VAL A 186 -5.52 -36.90 -5.35
CA VAL A 186 -5.44 -36.33 -4.00
C VAL A 186 -5.66 -37.37 -2.89
N GLU A 187 -5.79 -38.66 -3.24
CA GLU A 187 -5.87 -39.73 -2.24
C GLU A 187 -4.54 -39.98 -1.52
N THR A 188 -3.43 -39.60 -2.16
CA THR A 188 -2.06 -39.86 -1.66
C THR A 188 -1.33 -38.61 -1.20
N VAL A 189 -1.99 -37.43 -1.20
CA VAL A 189 -1.36 -36.20 -0.73
C VAL A 189 -1.39 -36.14 0.79
N SER A 190 -0.33 -35.60 1.37
CA SER A 190 -0.18 -35.43 2.81
C SER A 190 0.74 -34.24 3.10
N PRO A 191 0.83 -33.76 4.35
CA PRO A 191 1.80 -32.71 4.68
C PRO A 191 3.26 -33.06 4.37
N SER A 192 3.63 -34.35 4.33
CA SER A 192 4.97 -34.79 3.94
C SER A 192 5.14 -35.04 2.43
N ASN A 193 4.04 -35.04 1.68
CA ASN A 193 4.01 -35.16 0.23
C ASN A 193 2.82 -34.35 -0.31
N PRO A 194 2.92 -33.00 -0.30
CA PRO A 194 1.79 -32.11 -0.52
C PRO A 194 1.37 -32.03 -2.00
N ILE A 195 2.24 -32.45 -2.91
CA ILE A 195 2.04 -32.32 -4.35
C ILE A 195 1.20 -33.49 -4.88
N PRO A 196 0.07 -33.23 -5.57
CA PRO A 196 -0.70 -34.28 -6.23
C PRO A 196 0.15 -35.07 -7.24
N ALA A 197 0.01 -36.39 -7.25
CA ALA A 197 0.83 -37.23 -8.12
C ALA A 197 0.57 -36.93 -9.61
N GLN A 198 1.64 -36.54 -10.32
CA GLN A 198 1.57 -36.21 -11.75
C GLN A 198 1.23 -37.46 -12.59
N GLY A 199 0.38 -37.28 -13.62
CA GLY A 199 0.03 -38.33 -14.57
C GLY A 199 -1.17 -39.23 -14.19
N LEU A 200 -1.79 -39.02 -13.03
CA LEU A 200 -3.05 -39.70 -12.68
C LEU A 200 -4.21 -39.13 -13.51
N ARG A 201 -4.67 -39.90 -14.51
CA ARG A 201 -5.95 -39.63 -15.18
C ARG A 201 -7.06 -39.69 -14.11
N ASN A 202 -7.92 -38.67 -14.07
CA ASN A 202 -9.06 -38.46 -13.14
C ASN A 202 -8.78 -37.57 -11.91
N SER A 203 -8.10 -36.44 -12.08
CA SER A 203 -8.21 -35.30 -11.18
C SER A 203 -9.09 -34.21 -11.78
N THR A 204 -9.94 -33.59 -10.95
CA THR A 204 -10.66 -32.37 -11.33
C THR A 204 -9.98 -31.19 -10.65
N ARG A 205 -9.63 -30.17 -11.43
CA ARG A 205 -9.02 -28.92 -10.97
C ARG A 205 -10.01 -27.77 -11.17
N THR A 206 -10.22 -26.98 -10.12
CA THR A 206 -10.99 -25.73 -10.17
C THR A 206 -10.09 -24.60 -9.68
N ILE A 207 -10.14 -23.45 -10.35
CA ILE A 207 -9.38 -22.26 -9.97
C ILE A 207 -10.39 -21.19 -9.54
N LEU A 208 -10.14 -20.57 -8.39
CA LEU A 208 -10.85 -19.39 -7.93
C LEU A 208 -9.85 -18.26 -7.72
N GLU A 209 -10.17 -17.08 -8.23
CA GLU A 209 -9.44 -15.84 -7.99
C GLU A 209 -10.37 -14.89 -7.24
N ALA A 210 -9.88 -14.35 -6.14
CA ALA A 210 -10.60 -13.41 -5.30
C ALA A 210 -9.69 -12.23 -4.95
N TYR A 211 -10.30 -11.04 -4.92
CA TYR A 211 -9.64 -9.83 -4.46
C TYR A 211 -10.15 -9.47 -3.07
N PHE A 212 -9.23 -9.39 -2.10
CA PHE A 212 -9.52 -8.91 -0.76
C PHE A 212 -8.99 -7.50 -0.62
N SER A 213 -9.88 -6.53 -0.50
CA SER A 213 -9.51 -5.17 -0.15
C SER A 213 -9.65 -4.97 1.35
N ARG A 214 -8.64 -4.37 2.00
CA ARG A 214 -8.85 -3.79 3.32
C ARG A 214 -9.80 -2.60 3.11
N PRO A 215 -10.99 -2.53 3.78
CA PRO A 215 -11.72 -1.28 3.82
C PRO A 215 -10.72 -0.26 4.36
N GLY A 216 -10.39 0.73 3.53
CA GLY A 216 -9.13 1.46 3.66
C GLY A 216 -8.81 1.78 5.10
N PHE A 217 -7.53 1.73 5.46
CA PHE A 217 -7.08 2.79 6.37
C PHE A 217 -7.69 4.07 5.80
N LEU A 218 -8.48 4.78 6.63
CA LEU A 218 -9.21 6.00 6.25
C LEU A 218 -8.35 6.75 5.23
N ALA A 219 -8.83 6.70 3.99
CA ALA A 219 -7.98 6.74 2.83
C ALA A 219 -7.36 8.12 2.74
N VAL A 220 -6.03 8.21 2.84
CA VAL A 220 -5.34 9.31 2.18
C VAL A 220 -5.57 9.12 0.69
N ASP A 221 -6.65 9.71 0.22
CA ASP A 221 -6.97 9.82 -1.19
C ASP A 221 -6.47 11.15 -1.77
N SER A 222 -5.89 11.99 -0.91
CA SER A 222 -5.41 13.32 -1.23
C SER A 222 -3.91 13.45 -1.00
N ALA A 223 -3.22 14.07 -1.95
CA ALA A 223 -1.82 14.46 -1.83
C ALA A 223 -1.63 15.57 -0.79
N VAL A 224 -2.66 16.38 -0.53
CA VAL A 224 -2.66 17.46 0.46
C VAL A 224 -3.95 17.42 1.27
N MET A 225 -3.84 17.52 2.60
CA MET A 225 -4.96 17.60 3.54
C MET A 225 -4.71 18.73 4.56
N ALA A 226 -5.59 19.74 4.63
CA ALA A 226 -5.57 20.77 5.69
C ALA A 226 -6.86 20.79 6.54
N ALA A 227 -6.73 20.63 7.87
CA ALA A 227 -7.88 20.53 8.79
C ALA A 227 -8.61 21.88 8.99
N ALA A 228 -8.13 22.94 8.35
CA ALA A 228 -8.76 24.25 8.24
C ALA A 228 -8.47 24.78 6.83
N ASN A 229 -7.93 25.99 6.71
CA ASN A 229 -7.52 26.58 5.44
C ASN A 229 -6.20 25.97 4.93
N PHE A 230 -6.08 25.84 3.61
CA PHE A 230 -4.79 25.66 2.96
C PHE A 230 -4.45 26.93 2.17
N ASP A 231 -3.46 27.69 2.66
CA ASP A 231 -3.01 28.94 2.03
C ASP A 231 -1.58 28.77 1.49
N ALA A 232 -1.42 28.79 0.16
CA ALA A 232 -0.12 28.75 -0.51
C ALA A 232 0.23 30.11 -1.10
N MET A 233 1.07 30.87 -0.37
CA MET A 233 1.63 32.12 -0.86
C MET A 233 2.90 31.86 -1.69
N LEU A 234 2.86 32.18 -2.97
CA LEU A 234 3.97 32.02 -3.91
C LEU A 234 4.60 33.37 -4.25
N LEU A 235 5.86 33.33 -4.67
CA LEU A 235 6.51 34.49 -5.31
C LEU A 235 5.82 34.86 -6.63
N SER A 236 6.14 36.03 -7.17
CA SER A 236 5.61 36.44 -8.47
C SER A 236 5.95 35.40 -9.54
N ARG A 237 4.93 34.87 -10.22
CA ARG A 237 5.00 33.76 -11.18
C ARG A 237 5.43 32.41 -10.59
N GLY A 238 5.33 32.25 -9.27
CA GLY A 238 5.48 30.95 -8.64
C GLY A 238 4.34 30.03 -9.03
N LYS A 239 4.61 28.73 -9.09
CA LYS A 239 3.67 27.72 -9.58
C LYS A 239 3.56 26.57 -8.60
N MET A 240 2.35 26.25 -8.18
CA MET A 240 2.03 25.01 -7.47
C MET A 240 1.55 23.97 -8.49
N THR A 241 2.09 22.75 -8.45
CA THR A 241 1.72 21.65 -9.35
C THR A 241 1.37 20.42 -8.56
N ILE A 242 0.21 19.81 -8.83
CA ILE A 242 -0.27 18.61 -8.15
C ILE A 242 -0.66 17.57 -9.20
N LYS A 243 0.10 16.49 -9.26
CA LYS A 243 -0.06 15.43 -10.26
C LYS A 243 -0.05 14.07 -9.61
N SER A 244 -0.71 13.12 -10.24
CA SER A 244 -0.65 11.70 -9.93
C SER A 244 0.26 11.04 -10.95
N ASP A 245 1.12 10.14 -10.47
CA ASP A 245 1.94 9.31 -11.36
C ASP A 245 1.11 8.19 -12.01
N GLU A 246 -0.09 7.93 -11.47
CA GLU A 246 -1.05 6.98 -12.01
C GLU A 246 -2.23 7.69 -12.68
N ASN A 247 -2.34 7.58 -14.01
CA ASN A 247 -3.42 8.19 -14.79
C ASN A 247 -4.84 7.77 -14.35
N SER A 248 -5.00 6.62 -13.69
CA SER A 248 -6.28 6.11 -13.18
C SER A 248 -6.67 6.66 -11.80
N THR A 249 -5.74 7.33 -11.12
CA THR A 249 -5.93 7.83 -9.76
C THR A 249 -5.81 9.35 -9.81
N PRO A 250 -6.90 10.12 -9.67
CA PRO A 250 -6.78 11.56 -9.71
C PRO A 250 -6.01 12.09 -8.50
N ALA A 251 -5.15 13.07 -8.71
CA ALA A 251 -4.50 13.77 -7.62
C ALA A 251 -5.54 14.63 -6.89
N ARG A 252 -5.60 14.55 -5.56
CA ARG A 252 -6.59 15.32 -4.78
C ARG A 252 -5.94 16.24 -3.76
N VAL A 253 -6.59 17.39 -3.52
CA VAL A 253 -6.35 18.27 -2.38
C VAL A 253 -7.64 18.38 -1.60
N ARG A 254 -7.56 18.32 -0.28
CA ARG A 254 -8.73 18.41 0.60
C ARG A 254 -8.51 19.40 1.74
N THR A 255 -9.51 20.23 2.01
CA THR A 255 -9.53 21.15 3.14
C THR A 255 -10.88 21.10 3.86
N LEU A 256 -10.86 21.20 5.20
CA LEU A 256 -12.11 21.37 5.98
C LEU A 256 -12.60 22.83 5.98
N GLU A 257 -11.87 23.76 5.38
CA GLU A 257 -12.36 25.12 5.09
C GLU A 257 -12.06 25.49 3.62
N LYS A 258 -11.39 26.62 3.34
CA LYS A 258 -11.05 27.07 1.97
C LYS A 258 -9.63 26.70 1.55
N MET A 259 -9.42 26.70 0.24
CA MET A 259 -8.09 26.61 -0.37
C MET A 259 -7.76 27.93 -1.07
N GLU A 260 -6.55 28.45 -0.90
CA GLU A 260 -6.08 29.66 -1.57
C GLU A 260 -4.65 29.51 -2.07
N VAL A 261 -4.42 29.80 -3.35
CA VAL A 261 -3.08 29.87 -3.97
C VAL A 261 -2.92 31.28 -4.53
N TYR A 262 -1.92 32.03 -4.06
CA TYR A 262 -1.83 33.46 -4.36
C TYR A 262 -0.40 33.99 -4.36
N SER A 263 -0.22 35.22 -4.86
CA SER A 263 1.02 35.97 -4.70
C SER A 263 0.73 37.41 -4.25
N ASN A 264 1.45 37.90 -3.24
CA ASN A 264 1.35 39.29 -2.78
C ASN A 264 2.11 40.30 -3.66
N VAL A 265 2.94 39.81 -4.57
CA VAL A 265 3.86 40.62 -5.40
C VAL A 265 3.63 40.44 -6.91
N GLY A 266 2.54 39.77 -7.29
CA GLY A 266 2.24 39.46 -8.69
C GLY A 266 1.08 38.49 -8.82
N SER A 267 1.29 37.41 -9.58
CA SER A 267 0.34 36.31 -9.74
C SER A 267 1.02 34.98 -9.45
N ALA A 268 0.27 34.05 -8.88
CA ALA A 268 0.61 32.66 -8.72
C ALA A 268 -0.08 31.81 -9.80
N ASP A 269 0.55 30.71 -10.18
CA ASP A 269 -0.02 29.70 -11.07
C ASP A 269 -0.35 28.42 -10.29
N TYR A 270 -1.39 27.71 -10.74
CA TYR A 270 -1.76 26.39 -10.24
C TYR A 270 -1.95 25.44 -11.41
N GLU A 271 -1.34 24.26 -11.34
CA GLU A 271 -1.51 23.18 -12.32
C GLU A 271 -1.91 21.90 -11.60
N MET A 272 -2.93 21.22 -12.14
CA MET A 272 -3.34 19.90 -11.69
C MET A 272 -3.61 19.01 -12.90
N ASP A 273 -3.53 17.69 -12.71
CA ASP A 273 -3.92 16.76 -13.77
C ASP A 273 -5.38 16.92 -14.19
N PRO A 274 -5.76 16.54 -15.43
CA PRO A 274 -7.12 16.75 -15.95
C PRO A 274 -8.24 16.15 -15.12
N ASN A 275 -7.94 15.09 -14.36
CA ASN A 275 -8.90 14.42 -13.48
C ASN A 275 -8.74 14.83 -12.01
N GLY A 276 -7.77 15.69 -11.68
CA GLY A 276 -7.50 16.06 -10.30
C GLY A 276 -8.65 16.85 -9.66
N GLU A 277 -8.77 16.70 -8.34
CA GLU A 277 -9.90 17.21 -7.56
C GLU A 277 -9.39 18.14 -6.45
N VAL A 278 -10.06 19.28 -6.27
CA VAL A 278 -9.88 20.13 -5.09
C VAL A 278 -11.19 20.07 -4.31
N ILE A 279 -11.12 19.71 -3.04
CA ILE A 279 -12.29 19.48 -2.20
C ILE A 279 -12.22 20.43 -1.00
N VAL A 280 -13.28 21.22 -0.82
CA VAL A 280 -13.40 22.25 0.22
C VAL A 280 -14.69 22.06 1.00
N ASP A 281 -14.86 22.75 2.13
CA ASP A 281 -16.11 22.69 2.89
C ASP A 281 -17.30 23.35 2.16
N LEU A 282 -18.52 23.02 2.58
CA LEU A 282 -19.74 23.58 2.03
C LEU A 282 -19.73 25.12 2.07
N GLY A 283 -19.95 25.74 0.90
CA GLY A 283 -19.96 27.20 0.79
C GLY A 283 -18.58 27.86 0.78
N GLN A 284 -17.50 27.09 0.82
CA GLN A 284 -16.14 27.57 0.59
C GLN A 284 -15.74 27.42 -0.88
N ASP A 285 -14.66 28.11 -1.25
CA ASP A 285 -14.11 28.12 -2.60
C ASP A 285 -12.62 27.73 -2.59
N PHE A 286 -12.16 27.25 -3.75
CA PHE A 286 -10.75 27.33 -4.11
C PHE A 286 -10.48 28.67 -4.80
N LEU A 287 -9.65 29.52 -4.18
CA LEU A 287 -9.24 30.81 -4.71
C LEU A 287 -7.86 30.73 -5.36
N LEU A 288 -7.75 31.19 -6.60
CA LEU A 288 -6.49 31.43 -7.29
C LEU A 288 -6.31 32.95 -7.49
N ASN A 289 -5.29 33.53 -6.86
CA ASN A 289 -5.05 34.98 -6.83
C ASN A 289 -6.29 35.79 -6.40
N GLY A 290 -6.97 35.33 -5.35
CA GLY A 290 -8.16 35.99 -4.79
C GLY A 290 -9.44 35.87 -5.63
N THR A 291 -9.44 35.06 -6.69
CA THR A 291 -10.62 34.78 -7.53
C THR A 291 -10.94 33.29 -7.52
N SER A 292 -12.23 32.90 -7.50
CA SER A 292 -12.61 31.49 -7.53
C SER A 292 -12.04 30.78 -8.76
N SER A 293 -11.38 29.64 -8.54
CA SER A 293 -10.76 28.84 -9.58
C SER A 293 -11.81 28.21 -10.49
N THR A 294 -11.48 28.10 -11.77
CA THR A 294 -12.30 27.40 -12.78
C THR A 294 -11.59 26.16 -13.32
N THR A 295 -10.36 25.89 -12.90
CA THR A 295 -9.57 24.74 -13.36
C THR A 295 -8.56 24.33 -12.28
N PRO A 296 -8.87 23.33 -11.46
CA PRO A 296 -10.18 22.71 -11.28
C PRO A 296 -11.16 23.66 -10.57
N THR A 297 -12.45 23.45 -10.79
CA THR A 297 -13.48 23.96 -9.87
C THR A 297 -13.48 23.10 -8.62
N ALA A 298 -13.64 23.71 -7.45
CA ALA A 298 -13.67 22.96 -6.20
C ALA A 298 -14.98 22.18 -6.03
N ASP A 299 -14.87 20.93 -5.59
CA ASP A 299 -15.98 20.14 -5.10
C ASP A 299 -16.27 20.51 -3.64
N GLN A 300 -17.52 20.84 -3.33
CA GLN A 300 -17.92 21.20 -1.97
C GLN A 300 -18.47 19.98 -1.25
N GLN A 301 -17.87 19.63 -0.11
CA GLN A 301 -18.27 18.49 0.72
C GLN A 301 -18.36 18.92 2.19
N SER A 302 -19.41 18.49 2.88
CA SER A 302 -19.57 18.75 4.33
C SER A 302 -18.49 18.05 5.15
N GLU A 303 -18.20 18.56 6.35
CA GLU A 303 -17.32 17.89 7.32
C GLU A 303 -17.69 16.41 7.53
N THR A 304 -18.98 16.07 7.53
CA THR A 304 -19.44 14.68 7.70
C THR A 304 -19.09 13.79 6.50
N GLU A 305 -19.16 14.33 5.28
CA GLU A 305 -18.75 13.63 4.05
C GLU A 305 -17.23 13.50 3.98
N GLN A 306 -16.50 14.51 4.47
CA GLN A 306 -15.04 14.52 4.45
C GLN A 306 -14.43 13.64 5.54
N ALA A 307 -15.02 13.57 6.75
CA ALA A 307 -14.45 12.90 7.93
C ALA A 307 -13.92 11.46 7.71
N PRO A 308 -14.51 10.61 6.86
CA PRO A 308 -13.98 9.28 6.54
C PRO A 308 -12.68 9.28 5.70
N HIS A 309 -12.31 10.41 5.09
CA HIS A 309 -11.14 10.54 4.22
C HIS A 309 -9.91 11.11 4.95
N TRP A 310 -10.06 11.48 6.22
CA TRP A 310 -8.97 12.01 7.02
C TRP A 310 -8.16 10.90 7.69
N LEU A 311 -6.83 10.99 7.59
CA LEU A 311 -5.94 10.22 8.44
C LEU A 311 -6.22 10.56 9.90
N LYS A 312 -6.59 9.54 10.66
CA LYS A 312 -6.62 9.62 12.12
C LYS A 312 -5.27 9.18 12.66
N LEU A 313 -4.23 9.98 12.41
CA LEU A 313 -2.97 9.84 13.14
C LEU A 313 -3.14 10.60 14.45
N SER A 314 -2.99 9.90 15.57
CA SER A 314 -2.77 10.57 16.85
C SER A 314 -1.33 11.10 16.88
N TYR A 315 -1.06 12.04 17.78
CA TYR A 315 0.31 12.54 17.99
C TYR A 315 1.28 11.41 18.37
N ASP A 316 0.77 10.36 19.01
CA ASP A 316 1.52 9.19 19.41
C ASP A 316 1.86 8.26 18.23
N ASP A 317 1.13 8.37 17.10
CA ASP A 317 1.38 7.57 15.89
C ASP A 317 2.44 8.20 14.96
N VAL A 318 2.83 9.45 15.21
CA VAL A 318 3.86 10.16 14.42
C VAL A 318 5.24 9.75 14.94
N THR A 319 6.09 9.20 14.06
CA THR A 319 7.51 8.96 14.38
C THR A 319 8.21 10.30 14.61
N ARG A 320 8.84 10.44 15.77
CA ARG A 320 9.42 11.68 16.27
C ARG A 320 10.82 11.44 16.80
N ALA A 321 11.66 12.48 16.76
CA ALA A 321 12.87 12.51 17.57
C ALA A 321 12.48 12.40 19.04
N GLN A 322 13.23 11.60 19.77
CA GLN A 322 13.00 11.32 21.18
C GLN A 322 13.71 12.37 22.04
N PRO A 323 13.25 12.61 23.28
CA PRO A 323 14.00 13.46 24.23
C PRO A 323 15.43 12.97 24.51
N SER A 324 15.75 11.70 24.22
CA SER A 324 17.10 11.13 24.29
C SER A 324 17.99 11.45 23.09
N ASP A 325 17.42 11.90 21.98
CA ASP A 325 18.17 12.39 20.82
C ASP A 325 18.79 13.76 21.17
N PRO A 326 19.78 14.24 20.40
CA PRO A 326 20.35 15.55 20.62
C PRO A 326 19.29 16.66 20.73
N ASN A 327 19.38 17.44 21.80
CA ASN A 327 18.39 18.45 22.09
C ASN A 327 18.85 19.85 21.69
N VAL A 328 18.05 20.53 20.86
CA VAL A 328 18.24 21.95 20.53
C VAL A 328 17.39 22.80 21.48
N ARG A 329 17.93 23.92 21.96
CA ARG A 329 17.19 24.79 22.87
C ARG A 329 16.07 25.52 22.14
N ALA A 330 14.86 25.47 22.70
CA ALA A 330 13.74 26.31 22.29
C ALA A 330 14.09 27.80 22.40
N GLY A 331 13.54 28.61 21.51
CA GLY A 331 13.74 30.05 21.42
C GLY A 331 13.93 30.54 19.99
N THR A 332 14.30 31.82 19.87
CA THR A 332 14.45 32.50 18.58
C THR A 332 15.91 32.72 18.25
N TYR A 333 16.34 32.19 17.11
CA TYR A 333 17.67 32.35 16.53
C TYR A 333 17.60 33.32 15.35
N VAL A 334 18.42 34.37 15.38
CA VAL A 334 18.38 35.48 14.43
C VAL A 334 19.71 35.58 13.70
N TRP A 335 19.69 35.38 12.38
CA TRP A 335 20.82 35.74 11.52
C TRP A 335 20.93 37.26 11.43
N ARG A 336 22.10 37.80 11.78
CA ARG A 336 22.44 39.21 11.80
C ARG A 336 23.36 39.60 10.65
N THR A 337 23.40 40.90 10.33
CA THR A 337 24.39 41.50 9.43
C THR A 337 25.79 41.13 9.88
N GLY A 338 26.60 40.64 8.95
CA GLY A 338 27.93 40.09 9.22
C GLY A 338 27.98 38.57 9.37
N GLY A 339 26.84 37.89 9.21
CA GLY A 339 26.77 36.43 9.18
C GLY A 339 26.81 35.78 10.57
N VAL A 340 26.50 36.54 11.62
CA VAL A 340 26.46 36.03 13.00
C VAL A 340 25.05 35.51 13.31
N LEU A 341 24.96 34.39 14.00
CA LEU A 341 23.70 33.88 14.55
C LEU A 341 23.60 34.25 16.03
N GLU A 342 22.50 34.89 16.42
CA GLU A 342 22.21 35.25 17.81
C GLU A 342 21.00 34.49 18.34
N TYR A 343 21.11 33.96 19.56
CA TYR A 343 20.05 33.25 20.26
C TYR A 343 19.36 34.12 21.31
N TYR A 344 18.03 34.05 21.34
CA TYR A 344 17.15 34.70 22.30
C TYR A 344 16.25 33.65 22.95
N PRO A 345 16.22 33.54 24.30
CA PRO A 345 15.34 32.62 25.01
C PRO A 345 13.92 33.20 25.10
N GLU A 346 13.30 33.47 23.95
CA GLU A 346 11.95 34.01 23.80
C GLU A 346 11.23 33.43 22.57
N GLU A 347 9.90 33.42 22.62
CA GLU A 347 9.04 32.98 21.53
C GLU A 347 9.08 33.94 20.34
N TYR A 348 9.05 33.39 19.13
CA TYR A 348 8.90 34.20 17.94
C TYR A 348 7.44 34.64 17.78
N THR A 349 7.22 35.95 17.80
CA THR A 349 5.88 36.56 17.74
C THR A 349 5.60 37.24 16.40
N GLY A 350 6.40 36.94 15.36
CA GLY A 350 6.31 37.60 14.05
C GLY A 350 7.22 38.83 13.89
N THR A 351 7.96 39.22 14.93
CA THR A 351 8.91 40.34 14.90
C THR A 351 10.27 39.92 15.42
N VAL A 352 11.35 40.52 14.89
CA VAL A 352 12.71 40.24 15.33
C VAL A 352 12.92 40.66 16.79
N PRO A 353 13.44 39.77 17.66
CA PRO A 353 13.86 40.08 19.03
C PRO A 353 14.70 41.36 19.16
N THR A 354 14.41 42.13 20.22
CA THR A 354 15.13 43.37 20.54
C THR A 354 16.21 43.14 21.61
N GLY A 355 17.28 43.93 21.58
CA GLY A 355 18.42 43.79 22.50
C GLY A 355 19.50 42.84 21.98
N SER A 356 20.49 42.56 22.82
CA SER A 356 21.63 41.71 22.45
C SER A 356 21.34 40.23 22.75
N GLY A 357 21.41 39.39 21.73
CA GLY A 357 21.29 37.94 21.88
C GLY A 357 22.62 37.30 22.30
N THR A 358 22.55 35.99 22.58
CA THR A 358 23.75 35.18 22.82
C THR A 358 24.34 34.73 21.49
N ILE A 359 25.61 35.03 21.23
CA ILE A 359 26.26 34.64 19.97
C ILE A 359 26.42 33.12 19.91
N ILE A 360 25.98 32.53 18.79
CA ILE A 360 26.14 31.13 18.43
C ILE A 360 27.33 31.02 17.45
N ASN A 361 28.44 30.44 17.93
CA ASN A 361 29.68 30.28 17.15
C ASN A 361 29.76 28.93 16.45
N SER A 362 29.01 27.94 16.92
CA SER A 362 28.91 26.60 16.32
C SER A 362 27.52 26.01 16.52
N GLY A 363 27.16 24.97 15.78
CA GLY A 363 25.88 24.28 16.00
C GLY A 363 25.80 23.62 17.37
N ASP A 364 26.92 23.19 17.96
CA ASP A 364 26.97 22.71 19.35
C ASP A 364 26.55 23.77 20.36
N ASP A 365 26.75 25.07 20.08
CA ASP A 365 26.27 26.14 20.96
C ASP A 365 24.74 26.22 20.98
N MET A 366 24.03 25.66 19.99
CA MET A 366 22.56 25.59 19.94
C MET A 366 22.02 24.43 20.78
N LEU A 367 22.84 23.39 20.99
CA LEU A 367 22.46 22.15 21.64
C LEU A 367 22.65 22.25 23.16
N SER A 368 21.84 21.53 23.93
CA SER A 368 22.03 21.43 25.38
C SER A 368 23.20 20.50 25.76
N SER A 369 23.63 19.64 24.84
CA SER A 369 24.89 18.90 24.91
C SER A 369 25.54 18.76 23.53
N GLY A 370 26.85 18.99 23.45
CA GLY A 370 27.60 18.95 22.20
C GLY A 370 27.62 17.55 21.60
N SER A 371 27.06 17.41 20.40
CA SER A 371 26.88 16.12 19.70
C SER A 371 27.30 16.17 18.24
N GLY A 372 27.55 17.36 17.68
CA GLY A 372 27.80 17.52 16.24
C GLY A 372 26.53 17.42 15.38
N ALA A 373 25.35 17.27 16.00
CA ALA A 373 24.08 17.09 15.27
C ALA A 373 23.64 18.32 14.46
N ILE A 374 24.24 19.49 14.72
CA ILE A 374 24.05 20.70 13.94
C ILE A 374 25.42 21.23 13.48
N ASP A 375 25.56 21.45 12.18
CA ASP A 375 26.68 22.17 11.58
C ASP A 375 26.22 23.58 11.15
N LEU A 376 27.05 24.58 11.47
CA LEU A 376 26.72 25.98 11.27
C LEU A 376 27.81 26.63 10.41
N THR A 377 27.43 27.10 9.22
CA THR A 377 28.32 27.79 8.30
C THR A 377 27.91 29.25 8.17
N HIS A 378 28.55 30.12 8.96
CA HIS A 378 28.28 31.57 9.03
C HIS A 378 28.47 32.30 7.69
N SER A 379 29.45 31.88 6.87
CA SER A 379 29.73 32.52 5.58
C SER A 379 28.58 32.40 4.58
N ASN A 380 27.73 31.38 4.73
CA ASN A 380 26.59 31.11 3.86
C ASN A 380 25.24 31.24 4.58
N LEU A 381 25.21 31.74 5.82
CA LEU A 381 24.01 31.79 6.67
C LEU A 381 23.31 30.42 6.77
N ARG A 382 24.10 29.36 6.87
CA ARG A 382 23.61 27.98 6.72
C ARG A 382 23.63 27.24 8.05
N MET A 383 22.51 26.60 8.37
CA MET A 383 22.35 25.59 9.41
C MET A 383 22.10 24.24 8.74
N ARG A 384 22.89 23.22 9.06
CA ARG A 384 22.66 21.84 8.61
C ARG A 384 22.39 20.95 9.81
N ILE A 385 21.25 20.29 9.83
CA ILE A 385 20.89 19.30 10.83
C ILE A 385 21.27 17.91 10.29
N GLN A 386 22.11 17.20 11.03
CA GLN A 386 22.75 15.96 10.60
C GLN A 386 22.19 14.72 11.30
N ASP A 387 21.59 14.89 12.47
CA ASP A 387 20.95 13.81 13.23
C ASP A 387 19.51 14.17 13.57
N ASN A 388 18.79 13.22 14.17
CA ASN A 388 17.52 13.52 14.81
C ASN A 388 17.70 14.60 15.88
N ILE A 389 16.84 15.62 15.86
CA ILE A 389 16.86 16.72 16.82
C ILE A 389 15.52 16.80 17.54
N TYR A 390 15.58 16.92 18.86
CA TYR A 390 14.43 17.24 19.70
C TYR A 390 14.53 18.68 20.24
N VAL A 391 13.45 19.46 20.14
CA VAL A 391 13.39 20.81 20.73
C VAL A 391 13.13 20.70 22.23
N GLU A 392 14.11 21.10 23.04
CA GLU A 392 14.00 21.14 24.49
C GLU A 392 13.49 22.51 24.98
N PRO A 393 12.34 22.55 25.68
CA PRO A 393 11.80 23.78 26.26
C PRO A 393 12.79 24.51 27.16
N GLN A 394 12.80 25.83 27.07
CA GLN A 394 13.60 26.72 27.92
C GLN A 394 12.68 27.52 28.84
N GLY A 395 12.32 26.93 29.99
CA GLY A 395 11.36 27.52 30.91
C GLY A 395 9.96 27.56 30.31
N SER A 396 9.42 28.75 30.05
CA SER A 396 8.11 28.93 29.40
C SER A 396 8.19 29.01 27.87
N VAL A 397 9.39 28.99 27.29
CA VAL A 397 9.59 29.03 25.85
C VAL A 397 9.65 27.61 25.32
N THR A 398 8.75 27.28 24.41
CA THR A 398 8.57 25.95 23.83
C THR A 398 8.73 25.95 22.31
N GLY A 399 8.59 27.09 21.63
CA GLY A 399 8.80 27.20 20.19
C GLY A 399 10.27 27.19 19.79
N PHE A 400 10.54 26.82 18.54
CA PHE A 400 11.85 26.97 17.91
C PHE A 400 11.72 27.83 16.65
N ALA A 401 12.50 28.90 16.55
CA ALA A 401 12.47 29.78 15.39
C ALA A 401 13.87 30.10 14.88
N VAL A 402 14.10 30.03 13.58
CA VAL A 402 15.30 30.56 12.91
C VAL A 402 14.85 31.61 11.89
N ILE A 403 15.28 32.85 12.09
CA ILE A 403 14.87 34.00 11.30
C ILE A 403 16.07 34.81 10.81
N ALA A 404 15.85 35.68 9.83
CA ALA A 404 16.78 36.72 9.42
C ALA A 404 16.34 38.06 10.00
N GLU A 405 17.29 38.92 10.35
CA GLU A 405 16.94 40.30 10.64
C GLU A 405 16.38 41.04 9.41
N ASP A 406 15.58 42.07 9.69
CA ASP A 406 14.94 42.86 8.65
C ASP A 406 15.98 43.50 7.71
N GLY A 407 15.78 43.29 6.41
CA GLY A 407 16.65 43.84 5.36
C GLY A 407 17.91 43.03 5.09
N LEU A 408 18.25 41.99 5.88
CA LEU A 408 19.45 41.15 5.65
C LEU A 408 19.43 40.52 4.25
N ILE A 409 18.31 39.89 3.91
CA ILE A 409 18.14 39.19 2.62
C ILE A 409 18.28 40.18 1.45
N ALA A 410 17.68 41.36 1.57
CA ALA A 410 17.77 42.40 0.56
C ALA A 410 19.20 42.98 0.45
N GLY A 411 19.91 43.10 1.58
CA GLY A 411 21.26 43.66 1.65
C GLY A 411 22.34 42.71 1.13
N LEU A 412 22.21 41.40 1.40
CA LEU A 412 23.20 40.39 1.00
C LEU A 412 22.87 39.70 -0.34
N GLY A 413 21.61 39.77 -0.79
CA GLY A 413 21.16 39.01 -1.96
C GLY A 413 21.17 37.49 -1.74
N GLN A 414 21.33 37.06 -0.49
CA GLN A 414 21.37 35.66 -0.06
C GLN A 414 20.36 35.46 1.07
N ARG A 415 19.69 34.30 1.06
CA ARG A 415 18.75 33.90 2.11
C ARG A 415 19.45 32.92 3.05
N PRO A 416 19.10 32.90 4.35
CA PRO A 416 19.51 31.81 5.22
C PRO A 416 19.11 30.46 4.65
N GLU A 417 19.89 29.44 4.93
CA GLU A 417 19.65 28.09 4.45
C GLU A 417 19.56 27.13 5.64
N THR A 418 18.46 26.38 5.73
CA THR A 418 18.34 25.24 6.63
C THR A 418 18.36 23.96 5.82
N PHE A 419 19.37 23.12 6.04
CA PHE A 419 19.45 21.79 5.46
C PHE A 419 19.04 20.77 6.51
N LEU A 420 18.01 19.99 6.21
CA LEU A 420 17.87 18.65 6.77
C LEU A 420 18.83 17.75 5.98
N ASN A 421 19.21 16.57 6.47
CA ASN A 421 20.31 15.79 5.90
C ASN A 421 20.16 15.51 4.37
N ASP A 422 21.24 15.12 3.70
CA ASP A 422 21.24 14.97 2.24
C ASP A 422 20.27 13.87 1.77
N VAL A 423 19.69 14.03 0.58
CA VAL A 423 18.58 13.20 0.06
C VAL A 423 18.98 11.72 -0.15
N GLU A 424 20.28 11.42 -0.13
CA GLU A 424 20.87 10.10 -0.30
C GLU A 424 21.12 9.35 1.03
N GLU A 425 20.95 10.00 2.19
CA GLU A 425 21.11 9.40 3.53
C GLU A 425 19.74 9.09 4.17
N GLU A 426 19.72 8.28 5.25
CA GLU A 426 18.50 8.09 6.04
C GLU A 426 17.97 9.46 6.50
N GLY A 427 16.72 9.76 6.14
CA GLY A 427 16.10 11.04 6.47
C GLY A 427 16.04 11.26 7.98
N ILE A 428 16.45 12.45 8.42
CA ILE A 428 16.44 12.80 9.85
C ILE A 428 15.06 13.25 10.32
N ILE A 429 14.85 13.27 11.64
CA ILE A 429 13.62 13.74 12.26
C ILE A 429 13.91 14.95 13.14
N PHE A 430 13.25 16.07 12.87
CA PHE A 430 13.27 17.26 13.71
C PHE A 430 11.93 17.45 14.41
N SER A 431 11.89 17.30 15.74
CA SER A 431 10.64 17.27 16.50
C SER A 431 10.54 18.35 17.58
N ASN A 432 9.36 18.96 17.68
CA ASN A 432 8.97 19.82 18.81
C ASN A 432 7.65 19.36 19.44
N ASP A 433 7.75 18.61 20.53
CA ASP A 433 6.58 18.10 21.26
C ASP A 433 5.82 19.18 22.05
N ASN A 434 6.39 20.38 22.19
CA ASN A 434 5.92 21.36 23.17
C ASN A 434 5.46 22.68 22.54
N GLY A 435 5.69 22.88 21.24
CA GLY A 435 5.44 24.16 20.59
C GLY A 435 5.62 24.12 19.07
N SER A 436 5.68 25.31 18.49
CA SER A 436 5.78 25.51 17.04
C SER A 436 7.23 25.44 16.53
N ILE A 437 7.39 25.22 15.22
CA ILE A 437 8.66 25.34 14.51
C ILE A 437 8.49 26.41 13.42
N TYR A 438 9.39 27.39 13.39
CA TYR A 438 9.42 28.44 12.38
C TYR A 438 10.79 28.53 11.74
N LEU A 439 10.89 28.33 10.42
CA LEU A 439 12.15 28.45 9.68
C LEU A 439 11.98 29.46 8.55
N GLN A 440 12.83 30.50 8.55
CA GLN A 440 12.91 31.48 7.48
C GLN A 440 14.11 31.23 6.57
N GLY A 441 13.88 31.29 5.27
CA GLY A 441 14.88 31.12 4.23
C GLY A 441 14.70 29.83 3.43
N LYS A 442 15.73 29.46 2.68
CA LYS A 442 15.72 28.23 1.88
C LYS A 442 15.75 27.02 2.81
N ILE A 443 14.88 26.05 2.56
CA ILE A 443 14.89 24.74 3.23
C ILE A 443 15.14 23.67 2.18
N ASP A 444 16.03 22.73 2.46
CA ASP A 444 16.47 21.69 1.53
C ASP A 444 16.84 20.41 2.30
N GLY A 445 16.88 19.26 1.62
CA GLY A 445 17.24 17.96 2.21
C GLY A 445 16.08 16.97 2.43
N GLY A 446 16.40 15.81 3.01
CA GLY A 446 15.49 14.69 3.29
C GLY A 446 15.23 14.48 4.79
N GLY A 447 14.02 14.08 5.15
CA GLY A 447 13.63 13.84 6.54
C GLY A 447 12.18 14.24 6.85
N ALA A 448 11.90 14.40 8.14
CA ALA A 448 10.61 14.82 8.67
C ALA A 448 10.76 15.97 9.68
N VAL A 449 9.81 16.90 9.67
CA VAL A 449 9.64 17.93 10.71
C VAL A 449 8.28 17.72 11.35
N THR A 450 8.25 17.63 12.68
CA THR A 450 7.03 17.33 13.44
C THR A 450 6.88 18.30 14.60
N ALA A 451 5.67 18.81 14.84
CA ALA A 451 5.41 19.70 15.97
C ALA A 451 3.99 19.47 16.52
N THR A 452 3.78 19.69 17.82
CA THR A 452 2.42 19.83 18.38
C THR A 452 1.79 21.17 18.04
N GLY A 453 2.61 22.20 17.86
CA GLY A 453 2.20 23.52 17.38
C GLY A 453 2.27 23.65 15.86
N ASP A 454 2.32 24.89 15.39
CA ASP A 454 2.39 25.20 13.96
C ASP A 454 3.79 24.89 13.41
N ILE A 455 3.86 24.37 12.18
CA ILE A 455 5.11 24.30 11.40
C ILE A 455 5.01 25.35 10.31
N THR A 456 5.88 26.36 10.36
CA THR A 456 5.93 27.44 9.37
C THR A 456 7.26 27.45 8.66
N PHE A 457 7.21 27.38 7.34
CA PHE A 457 8.35 27.54 6.45
C PHE A 457 8.14 28.80 5.60
N GLN A 458 9.02 29.79 5.75
CA GLN A 458 8.94 31.05 5.01
C GLN A 458 10.15 31.21 4.09
N GLY A 459 9.96 30.85 2.83
CA GLY A 459 11.00 30.70 1.79
C GLY A 459 11.42 31.95 1.05
#